data_AF-A0A7X7PJ25-F1
#
_entry.id   AF-A0A7X7PJ25-F1
#
_cell.length_a   1.000
_cell.length_b   1.000
_cell.length_c   1.000
_cell.angle_alpha   90.00
_cell.angle_beta   90.00
_cell.angle_gamma   90.00
#
_symmetry.space_group_name_H-M   'P 1'
#
loop_
_entity.id
_entity.type
_entity.pdbx_description
1 polymer ?
#
loop_
_entity_poly.entity_id
_entity_poly.type
_entity_poly.pdbx_seq_one_letter_code
_entity_poly.pdbx_strand_id
1 'polypeptide(L)'
;MARSPTKRTLLAAAILAGWLLTLGWHVRREYFGPPELQLVMGARGLAPGTHFYVVRMDGNAIGYSSARFDTLPDGYRLEDNTLLEIPALGEVQRATTRSRV
;
A
#
# COMPACT_ATOMS: atom_id res chain seq x y z
N MET A 1 -12.64 -30.71 -41.88
CA MET A 1 -13.99 -30.10 -41.91
C MET A 1 -14.35 -29.66 -40.50
N ALA A 2 -14.35 -28.35 -40.20
CA ALA A 2 -14.82 -27.85 -38.91
C ALA A 2 -16.36 -27.87 -38.91
N ARG A 3 -16.97 -28.55 -37.95
CA ARG A 3 -18.42 -28.64 -37.81
C ARG A 3 -18.95 -27.27 -37.36
N SER A 4 -19.88 -26.69 -38.10
CA SER A 4 -20.51 -25.42 -37.72
C SER A 4 -21.21 -25.57 -36.37
N PRO A 5 -21.00 -24.64 -35.43
CA PRO A 5 -21.56 -24.76 -34.09
C PRO A 5 -23.09 -24.74 -34.15
N THR A 6 -23.72 -25.65 -33.42
CA THR A 6 -25.19 -25.67 -33.32
C THR A 6 -25.69 -24.50 -32.45
N LYS A 7 -26.94 -24.07 -32.64
CA LYS A 7 -27.56 -22.99 -31.84
C LYS A 7 -27.44 -23.22 -30.33
N ARG A 8 -27.53 -24.47 -29.89
CA ARG A 8 -27.36 -24.86 -28.47
C ARG A 8 -25.93 -24.65 -27.98
N THR A 9 -24.94 -24.99 -28.81
CA THR A 9 -23.52 -24.75 -28.50
C THR A 9 -23.22 -23.25 -28.37
N LEU A 10 -23.77 -22.44 -29.28
CA LEU A 10 -23.63 -20.99 -29.22
C LEU A 10 -24.27 -20.39 -27.95
N LEU A 11 -25.47 -20.86 -27.58
CA LEU A 11 -26.15 -20.41 -26.36
C LEU A 11 -25.36 -20.78 -25.10
N ALA A 12 -24.87 -22.02 -25.00
CA ALA A 12 -24.05 -22.45 -23.88
C ALA A 12 -22.76 -21.63 -23.77
N ALA A 13 -22.09 -21.36 -24.90
CA ALA A 13 -20.89 -20.53 -24.93
C ALA A 13 -21.18 -19.08 -24.48
N ALA A 14 -22.31 -18.50 -24.90
CA ALA A 14 -22.71 -17.16 -24.48
C ALA A 14 -22.97 -17.07 -22.97
N ILE A 15 -23.64 -18.08 -22.39
CA ILE A 15 -23.88 -18.17 -20.95
C ILE A 15 -22.56 -18.25 -20.17
N LEU A 16 -21.64 -19.12 -20.61
CA LEU A 16 -20.34 -19.27 -19.97
C LEU A 16 -19.49 -17.99 -20.09
N ALA A 17 -19.50 -17.34 -21.26
CA ALA A 17 -18.82 -16.07 -21.47
C ALA A 17 -19.39 -14.97 -20.56
N GLY A 18 -20.72 -14.91 -20.41
CA GLY A 18 -21.37 -13.98 -19.48
C GLY A 18 -20.96 -14.21 -18.02
N TRP A 19 -20.88 -15.49 -17.61
CA TRP A 19 -20.36 -15.86 -16.30
C TRP A 19 -18.91 -15.45 -16.09
N LEU A 20 -18.02 -15.77 -17.04
CA LEU A 20 -16.62 -15.39 -16.97
C LEU A 20 -16.43 -13.87 -16.93
N LEU A 21 -17.22 -13.12 -17.70
CA LEU A 21 -17.19 -11.67 -17.69
C LEU A 21 -17.62 -11.11 -16.33
N THR A 22 -18.68 -11.65 -15.74
CA THR A 22 -19.18 -11.24 -14.42
C THR A 22 -18.17 -11.55 -13.31
N LEU A 23 -17.59 -12.74 -13.32
CA LEU A 23 -16.55 -13.14 -12.37
C LEU A 23 -15.29 -12.29 -12.52
N GLY A 24 -14.83 -12.08 -13.75
CA GLY A 24 -13.67 -11.23 -14.03
C GLY A 24 -13.89 -9.79 -13.59
N TRP A 25 -15.09 -9.24 -13.81
CA TRP A 25 -15.47 -7.92 -13.31
C TRP A 25 -15.44 -7.84 -11.78
N HIS A 26 -15.95 -8.86 -11.11
CA HIS A 26 -15.99 -8.90 -9.65
C HIS A 26 -14.57 -9.00 -9.05
N VAL A 27 -13.73 -9.88 -9.60
CA VAL A 27 -12.31 -10.00 -9.21
C VAL A 27 -11.59 -8.67 -9.43
N ARG A 28 -11.80 -8.03 -10.59
CA ARG A 28 -11.21 -6.71 -10.86
C ARG A 28 -11.62 -5.71 -9.78
N ARG A 29 -12.91 -5.64 -9.45
CA ARG A 29 -13.43 -4.67 -8.49
C ARG A 29 -12.91 -4.90 -7.07
N GLU A 30 -12.84 -6.15 -6.64
CA GLU A 30 -12.47 -6.51 -5.26
C GLU A 30 -10.96 -6.41 -5.03
N TYR A 31 -10.16 -7.01 -5.91
CA TYR A 31 -8.71 -7.13 -5.70
C TYR A 31 -7.92 -5.95 -6.24
N PHE A 32 -8.47 -5.22 -7.21
CA PHE A 32 -7.84 -4.03 -7.80
C PHE A 32 -8.60 -2.75 -7.42
N GLY A 33 -9.31 -2.78 -6.30
CA GLY A 33 -9.94 -1.59 -5.71
C GLY A 33 -8.91 -0.52 -5.33
N PRO A 34 -9.36 0.72 -5.06
CA PRO A 34 -8.48 1.85 -4.77
C PRO A 34 -7.52 1.53 -3.59
N PRO A 35 -6.20 1.74 -3.72
CA PRO A 35 -5.24 1.45 -2.66
C PRO A 35 -5.57 2.13 -1.33
N GLU A 36 -6.21 3.30 -1.39
CA GLU A 36 -6.57 4.11 -0.22
C GLU A 36 -7.55 3.37 0.70
N LEU A 37 -8.52 2.64 0.12
CA LEU A 37 -9.48 1.85 0.89
C LEU A 37 -8.80 0.67 1.60
N GLN A 38 -7.84 0.02 0.94
CA GLN A 38 -7.09 -1.07 1.55
C GLN A 38 -6.23 -0.57 2.72
N LEU A 39 -5.58 0.59 2.56
CA LEU A 39 -4.79 1.22 3.60
C LEU A 39 -5.66 1.63 4.80
N VAL A 40 -6.84 2.23 4.58
CA VAL A 40 -7.78 2.58 5.65
C VAL A 40 -8.26 1.33 6.41
N MET A 41 -8.60 0.25 5.70
CA MET A 41 -9.01 -0.99 6.35
C MET A 41 -7.88 -1.62 7.17
N GLY A 42 -6.65 -1.65 6.64
CA GLY A 42 -5.48 -2.11 7.39
C GLY A 42 -5.16 -1.24 8.60
N ALA A 43 -5.25 0.08 8.43
CA ALA A 43 -4.99 1.09 9.47
C ALA A 43 -5.93 0.95 10.68
N ARG A 44 -7.20 0.57 10.47
CA ARG A 44 -8.16 0.33 11.57
C ARG A 44 -7.74 -0.81 12.51
N GLY A 45 -6.93 -1.74 12.04
CA GLY A 45 -6.39 -2.83 12.85
C GLY A 45 -5.13 -2.46 13.66
N LEU A 46 -4.54 -1.30 13.40
CA LEU A 46 -3.34 -0.84 14.08
C LEU A 46 -3.70 0.02 15.30
N ALA A 47 -3.01 -0.22 16.42
CA ALA A 47 -3.13 0.66 17.58
C ALA A 47 -2.45 2.01 17.28
N PRO A 48 -3.08 3.15 17.63
CA PRO A 48 -2.43 4.45 17.60
C PRO A 48 -1.15 4.45 18.45
N GLY A 49 -0.13 5.15 17.99
CA GLY A 49 1.15 5.16 18.68
C GLY A 49 2.20 6.06 18.04
N THR A 50 3.28 6.28 18.78
CA THR A 50 4.49 6.93 18.26
C THR A 50 5.68 6.04 18.54
N HIS A 51 6.45 5.75 17.51
CA HIS A 51 7.68 4.97 17.58
C HIS A 51 8.87 5.89 17.35
N PHE A 52 9.94 5.64 18.09
CA PHE A 52 11.20 6.35 17.96
C PHE A 52 12.31 5.36 17.69
N TYR A 53 13.18 5.71 16.75
CA TYR A 53 14.29 4.90 16.30
C TYR A 53 15.57 5.73 16.33
N VAL A 54 16.65 5.14 16.84
CA VAL A 54 17.98 5.72 16.69
C VAL A 54 18.54 5.20 15.36
N VAL A 55 18.99 6.11 14.50
CA VAL A 55 19.67 5.74 13.26
C VAL A 55 21.15 5.65 13.55
N ARG A 56 21.77 4.52 13.21
CA ARG A 56 23.21 4.30 13.41
C ARG A 56 23.91 4.01 12.09
N MET A 57 25.13 4.51 11.96
CA MET A 57 26.05 4.20 10.87
C MET A 57 27.38 3.76 11.46
N ASP A 58 27.86 2.59 11.03
CA ASP A 58 29.07 1.97 11.56
C ASP A 58 29.08 1.90 13.11
N GLY A 59 27.95 1.49 13.68
CA GLY A 59 27.79 1.40 15.13
C GLY A 59 27.66 2.75 15.85
N ASN A 60 27.80 3.90 15.19
CA ASN A 60 27.67 5.23 15.79
C ASN A 60 26.27 5.80 15.54
N ALA A 61 25.65 6.40 16.56
CA ALA A 61 24.37 7.10 16.37
C ALA A 61 24.59 8.35 15.52
N ILE A 62 23.89 8.43 14.39
CA ILE A 62 23.96 9.55 13.45
C ILE A 62 22.66 10.34 13.42
N GLY A 63 21.67 10.00 14.24
CA GLY A 63 20.40 10.72 14.27
C GLY A 63 19.24 9.88 14.78
N TYR A 64 18.04 10.33 14.45
CA TYR A 64 16.81 9.67 14.87
C TYR A 64 15.74 9.74 13.77
N SER A 65 14.81 8.81 13.87
CA SER A 65 13.57 8.79 13.11
C SER A 65 12.41 8.58 14.08
N SER A 66 11.28 9.20 13.80
CA SER A 66 10.04 9.02 14.56
C SER A 66 8.88 8.85 13.60
N ALA A 67 8.03 7.88 13.89
CA ALA A 67 6.81 7.61 13.15
C ALA A 67 5.62 7.69 14.11
N ARG A 68 4.67 8.57 13.82
CA ARG A 68 3.44 8.74 14.58
C ARG A 68 2.25 8.30 13.72
N PHE A 69 1.47 7.38 14.27
CA PHE A 69 0.26 6.86 13.65
C PHE A 69 -0.94 7.14 14.55
N ASP A 70 -1.92 7.86 14.02
CA ASP A 70 -3.19 8.15 14.70
C ASP A 70 -4.35 7.61 13.84
N THR A 71 -5.30 6.90 14.45
CA THR A 71 -6.56 6.54 13.80
C THR A 71 -7.57 7.68 13.96
N LEU A 72 -8.26 8.04 12.88
CA LEU A 72 -9.24 9.12 12.84
C LEU A 72 -10.61 8.54 12.44
N PRO A 73 -11.74 9.21 12.75
CA PRO A 73 -13.07 8.73 12.36
C PRO A 73 -13.20 8.41 10.86
N ASP A 74 -12.61 9.25 10.01
CA ASP A 74 -12.69 9.15 8.55
C ASP A 74 -11.41 8.56 7.90
N GLY A 75 -10.48 8.01 8.68
CA GLY A 75 -9.24 7.46 8.13
C GLY A 75 -8.12 7.31 9.15
N TYR A 76 -6.91 7.72 8.77
CA TYR A 76 -5.73 7.70 9.62
C TYR A 76 -4.84 8.90 9.30
N ARG A 77 -3.88 9.18 10.18
CA ARG A 77 -2.80 10.12 9.95
C ARG A 77 -1.49 9.43 10.25
N LEU A 78 -0.55 9.51 9.31
CA LEU A 78 0.82 9.05 9.49
C LEU A 78 1.77 10.23 9.33
N GLU A 79 2.62 10.45 10.33
CA GLU A 79 3.69 11.45 10.28
C GLU A 79 5.04 10.79 10.52
N ASP A 80 5.99 11.01 9.62
CA ASP A 80 7.40 10.64 9.80
C ASP A 80 8.25 11.89 9.93
N ASN A 81 9.14 11.90 10.91
CA ASN A 81 10.19 12.90 11.02
C ASN A 81 11.52 12.20 11.23
N THR A 82 12.47 12.48 10.35
CA THR A 82 13.82 11.93 10.39
C THR A 82 14.85 13.05 10.32
N LEU A 83 15.85 13.00 11.20
CA LEU A 83 17.00 13.90 11.22
C LEU A 83 18.28 13.08 11.34
N LEU A 84 19.22 13.34 10.43
CA LEU A 84 20.50 12.67 10.33
C LEU A 84 21.63 13.70 10.27
N GLU A 85 22.75 13.35 10.87
CA GLU A 85 24.04 14.01 10.80
C GLU A 85 25.03 12.99 10.22
N ILE A 86 25.20 13.04 8.90
CA ILE A 86 25.90 12.03 8.12
C ILE A 86 27.37 12.47 7.98
N PRO A 87 28.33 11.77 8.59
CA PRO A 87 29.74 12.01 8.31
C PRO A 87 30.09 11.42 6.93
N ALA A 88 30.35 12.30 5.96
CA ALA A 88 30.71 11.94 4.59
C ALA A 88 31.77 12.91 4.05
N LEU A 89 32.75 12.38 3.31
CA LEU A 89 33.81 13.19 2.67
C LEU A 89 34.62 14.07 3.64
N GLY A 90 34.74 13.67 4.92
CA GLY A 90 35.47 14.43 5.93
C GLY A 90 34.66 15.54 6.63
N GLU A 91 33.39 15.71 6.27
CA GLU A 91 32.48 16.68 6.89
C GLU A 91 31.19 16.03 7.39
N VAL A 92 30.50 16.67 8.33
CA VAL A 92 29.19 16.23 8.81
C VAL A 92 28.10 16.99 8.06
N GLN A 93 27.30 16.27 7.28
CA GLN A 93 26.16 16.83 6.55
C GLN A 93 24.85 16.54 7.27
N ARG A 94 24.03 17.57 7.48
CA ARG A 94 22.69 17.40 8.08
C ARG A 94 21.66 17.10 7.00
N ALA A 95 20.89 16.02 7.18
CA ALA A 95 19.75 15.68 6.34
C ALA A 95 18.48 15.60 7.21
N THR A 96 17.40 16.24 6.75
CA THR A 96 16.11 16.22 7.44
C THR A 96 15.01 15.85 6.47
N THR A 97 14.14 14.92 6.87
CA THR A 97 12.98 14.50 6.09
C THR A 97 11.74 14.56 6.97
N ARG A 98 10.66 15.11 6.42
CA ARG A 98 9.33 15.05 7.00
C ARG A 98 8.35 14.58 5.95
N SER A 99 7.54 13.58 6.29
CA SER A 99 6.42 13.14 5.46
C SER A 99 5.14 13.12 6.29
N ARG A 100 4.01 13.41 5.63
CA ARG A 100 2.68 13.34 6.21
C ARG A 100 1.72 12.77 5.18
N VAL A 101 0.91 11.81 5.61
CA VAL A 101 -0.22 11.25 4.85
C VAL A 101 -1.46 11.26 5.72
#